data_AF-A0A5N7BPN7-F1
#
_entry.id   AF-A0A5N7BPN7-F1
#
_cell.length_a   1.000
_cell.length_b   1.000
_cell.length_c   1.000
_cell.angle_alpha   90.00
_cell.angle_beta   90.00
_cell.angle_gamma   90.00
#
_symmetry.space_group_name_H-M   'P 1'
#
loop_
_entity.id
_entity.type
_entity.pdbx_description
1 polymer ?
#
loop_
_entity_poly.entity_id
_entity_poly.type
_entity_poly.pdbx_seq_one_letter_code
_entity_poly.pdbx_strand_id
1 'polypeptide(L)'
;MRYEIAWDANIRVHNSMDISKSATFCAWDFARVWDGRTMYIGEMDYSKWTASMIERCGFNPVIHSVQYTVFNNGMGITGTVTCEAHWHYAIRMNLGRGVEFKIVPLGRNLTTKNDGRSNGRGTNREGLLDWVDDQYVYFSE
;
A
#
# COMPACT_ATOMS: atom_id res chain seq x y z
N MET A 1 5.03 -17.43 -5.30
CA MET A 1 5.79 -16.64 -6.31
C MET A 1 6.21 -15.34 -5.64
N ARG A 2 7.50 -14.98 -5.66
CA ARG A 2 7.95 -13.69 -5.11
C ARG A 2 7.78 -12.61 -6.19
N TYR A 3 7.27 -11.43 -5.82
CA TYR A 3 7.08 -10.31 -6.73
C TYR A 3 8.23 -9.33 -6.58
N GLU A 4 8.74 -8.86 -7.71
CA GLU A 4 9.88 -7.96 -7.78
C GLU A 4 9.41 -6.55 -8.15
N ILE A 5 10.10 -5.55 -7.61
CA ILE A 5 9.98 -4.15 -7.99
C ILE A 5 11.37 -3.66 -8.41
N ALA A 6 11.45 -2.82 -9.44
CA ALA A 6 12.70 -2.16 -9.78
C ALA A 6 13.14 -1.28 -8.60
N TRP A 7 14.42 -1.32 -8.24
CA TRP A 7 14.94 -0.62 -7.06
C TRP A 7 14.73 0.91 -7.14
N ASP A 8 14.75 1.45 -8.35
CA ASP A 8 14.53 2.86 -8.70
C ASP A 8 13.06 3.17 -9.04
N ALA A 9 12.13 2.22 -8.86
CA ALA A 9 10.73 2.46 -9.10
C ALA A 9 10.20 3.56 -8.17
N ASN A 10 9.49 4.53 -8.77
CA ASN A 10 8.88 5.63 -8.04
C ASN A 10 7.60 5.17 -7.33
N ILE A 11 7.51 5.51 -6.04
CA ILE A 11 6.34 5.37 -5.19
C ILE A 11 5.87 6.79 -4.86
N ARG A 12 4.74 7.19 -5.44
CA ARG A 12 4.18 8.53 -5.25
C ARG A 12 3.19 8.53 -4.11
N VAL A 13 3.23 9.58 -3.31
CA VAL A 13 2.30 9.84 -2.23
C VAL A 13 1.72 11.23 -2.45
N HIS A 14 0.43 11.28 -2.72
CA HIS A 14 -0.31 12.52 -2.83
C HIS A 14 -1.02 12.84 -1.52
N ASN A 15 -0.67 13.97 -0.90
CA ASN A 15 -1.41 14.45 0.27
C ASN A 15 -2.54 15.37 -0.19
N SER A 16 -3.79 14.92 0.00
CA SER A 16 -4.97 15.70 -0.41
C SER A 16 -5.32 16.86 0.51
N MET A 17 -4.72 16.91 1.71
CA MET A 17 -4.91 17.98 2.70
C MET A 17 -3.88 19.10 2.53
N ASP A 18 -2.66 18.73 2.15
CA ASP A 18 -1.57 19.66 1.89
C ASP A 18 -0.72 19.16 0.72
N ILE A 19 -0.94 19.75 -0.46
CA ILE A 19 -0.24 19.36 -1.69
C ILE A 19 1.27 19.54 -1.55
N SER A 20 1.74 20.52 -0.76
CA SER A 20 3.17 20.77 -0.52
C SER A 20 3.86 19.64 0.24
N LYS A 21 3.07 18.78 0.89
CA LYS A 21 3.50 17.56 1.58
C LYS A 21 3.31 16.30 0.72
N SER A 22 3.04 16.43 -0.58
CA SER A 22 3.14 15.29 -1.49
C SER A 22 4.61 14.95 -1.74
N ALA A 23 4.94 13.66 -1.88
CA ALA A 23 6.32 13.22 -2.10
C ALA A 23 6.39 12.07 -3.09
N THR A 24 7.56 11.93 -3.70
CA THR A 24 7.95 10.72 -4.43
C THR A 24 9.13 10.09 -3.71
N PHE A 25 9.04 8.78 -3.50
CA PHE A 25 10.06 7.93 -2.93
C PHE A 25 10.55 6.95 -3.99
N CYS A 26 11.76 6.46 -3.86
CA CYS A 26 12.23 5.32 -4.64
C CYS A 26 11.96 4.03 -3.85
N ALA A 27 11.74 2.91 -4.53
CA ALA A 27 11.52 1.63 -3.86
C ALA A 27 12.67 1.25 -2.91
N TRP A 28 13.91 1.56 -3.29
CA TRP A 28 15.11 1.31 -2.47
C TRP A 28 15.11 2.04 -1.12
N ASP A 29 14.39 3.17 -0.98
CA ASP A 29 14.23 3.87 0.31
C ASP A 29 13.62 2.95 1.38
N PHE A 30 12.91 1.91 0.94
CA PHE A 30 12.18 0.97 1.79
C PHE A 30 12.73 -0.46 1.71
N ALA A 31 13.94 -0.71 1.25
CA ALA A 31 14.51 -2.06 1.30
C ALA A 31 14.82 -2.49 2.76
N ARG A 32 14.44 -3.71 3.17
CA ARG A 32 14.99 -4.36 4.38
C ARG A 32 16.36 -4.98 4.09
N VAL A 33 16.46 -5.65 2.95
CA VAL A 33 17.67 -6.29 2.43
C VAL A 33 17.80 -5.88 0.97
N TRP A 34 18.99 -5.48 0.53
CA TRP A 34 19.27 -5.20 -0.87
C TRP A 34 20.63 -5.78 -1.24
N ASP A 35 20.63 -6.68 -2.22
CA ASP A 35 21.83 -7.33 -2.75
C ASP A 35 22.39 -6.62 -3.99
N GLY A 36 21.86 -5.43 -4.32
CA GLY A 36 22.23 -4.67 -5.52
C GLY A 36 21.56 -5.15 -6.80
N ARG A 37 20.75 -6.22 -6.77
CA ARG A 37 20.22 -6.86 -7.99
C ARG A 37 18.71 -6.97 -8.01
N THR A 38 18.09 -7.41 -6.92
CA THR A 38 16.65 -7.69 -6.92
C THR A 38 16.01 -7.19 -5.62
N MET A 39 14.92 -6.43 -5.75
CA MET A 39 14.09 -6.04 -4.62
C MET A 39 12.77 -6.79 -4.67
N TYR A 40 12.57 -7.68 -3.69
CA TYR A 40 11.29 -8.35 -3.51
C TYR A 40 10.34 -7.45 -2.73
N ILE A 41 9.10 -7.30 -3.21
CA ILE A 41 8.07 -6.48 -2.54
C ILE A 41 7.84 -6.95 -1.10
N GLY A 42 7.84 -8.26 -0.86
CA GLY A 42 7.70 -8.84 0.49
C GLY A 42 8.88 -8.57 1.43
N GLU A 43 10.01 -8.07 0.91
CA GLU A 43 11.21 -7.68 1.67
C GLU A 43 11.31 -6.16 1.80
N MET A 44 10.27 -5.42 1.42
CA MET A 44 10.17 -3.99 1.67
C MET A 44 9.69 -3.70 3.09
N ASP A 45 10.23 -2.65 3.69
CA ASP A 45 10.04 -2.27 5.07
C ASP A 45 8.86 -1.29 5.24
N TYR A 46 7.70 -1.84 5.61
CA TYR A 46 6.50 -1.04 5.87
C TYR A 46 6.69 -0.02 7.01
N SER A 47 7.54 -0.31 7.99
CA SER A 47 7.80 0.60 9.10
C SER A 47 8.59 1.83 8.64
N LYS A 48 9.59 1.65 7.77
CA LYS A 48 10.32 2.78 7.14
C LYS A 48 9.40 3.62 6.26
N TRP A 49 8.53 2.98 5.49
CA TRP A 49 7.53 3.68 4.68
C TRP A 49 6.60 4.51 5.57
N THR A 50 6.05 3.93 6.63
CA THR A 50 5.15 4.63 7.57
C THR A 50 5.85 5.81 8.25
N ALA A 51 7.10 5.65 8.70
CA ALA A 51 7.89 6.75 9.26
C ALA A 51 8.09 7.88 8.24
N SER A 52 8.43 7.53 7.00
CA SER A 52 8.59 8.50 5.90
C SER A 52 7.29 9.24 5.56
N MET A 53 6.14 8.56 5.63
CA MET A 53 4.83 9.17 5.45
C MET A 53 4.55 10.23 6.52
N ILE A 54 4.90 9.96 7.78
CA ILE A 54 4.73 10.90 8.90
C ILE A 54 5.66 12.10 8.72
N GLU A 55 6.95 11.85 8.53
CA GLU A 55 7.99 12.89 8.50
C GLU A 55 7.91 13.78 7.26
N ARG A 56 7.75 13.18 6.08
CA ARG A 56 7.84 13.90 4.80
C ARG A 56 6.48 14.25 4.22
N CYS A 57 5.47 13.43 4.49
CA CYS A 57 4.14 13.62 3.89
C CYS A 57 3.08 14.18 4.84
N GLY A 58 3.42 14.47 6.10
CA GLY A 58 2.45 14.99 7.08
C GLY A 58 1.32 13.99 7.40
N PHE A 59 1.58 12.70 7.22
CA PHE A 59 0.63 11.66 7.60
C PHE A 59 0.44 11.65 9.12
N ASN A 60 -0.82 11.57 9.56
CA ASN A 60 -1.16 11.45 10.97
C ASN A 60 -2.21 10.33 11.09
N PRO A 61 -1.84 9.17 11.64
CA PRO A 61 -2.74 8.00 11.68
C PRO A 61 -3.99 8.21 12.53
N VAL A 62 -4.05 9.27 13.36
CA VAL A 62 -5.24 9.60 14.17
C VAL A 62 -6.34 10.27 13.35
N ILE A 63 -5.97 11.00 12.30
CA ILE A 63 -6.90 11.86 11.54
C ILE A 63 -6.84 11.65 10.03
N HIS A 64 -5.92 10.82 9.54
CA HIS A 64 -5.74 10.51 8.13
C HIS A 64 -5.82 9.00 7.87
N SER A 65 -6.24 8.63 6.67
CA SER A 65 -6.05 7.29 6.10
C SER A 65 -5.22 7.37 4.81
N VAL A 66 -4.62 6.24 4.43
CA VAL A 66 -3.88 6.13 3.17
C VAL A 66 -4.62 5.19 2.24
N GLN A 67 -4.98 5.68 1.06
CA GLN A 67 -5.69 4.94 0.04
C GLN A 67 -4.76 4.59 -1.12
N TYR A 68 -5.11 3.51 -1.81
CA TYR A 68 -4.51 3.10 -3.07
C TYR A 68 -5.63 2.70 -4.04
N THR A 69 -5.41 2.86 -5.33
CA THR A 69 -6.33 2.36 -6.36
C THR A 69 -5.63 1.26 -7.15
N VAL A 70 -6.30 0.13 -7.33
CA VAL A 70 -5.89 -0.95 -8.23
C VAL A 70 -6.89 -1.04 -9.37
N PHE A 71 -6.45 -1.53 -10.53
CA PHE A 71 -7.34 -1.67 -11.69
C PHE A 71 -7.53 -3.14 -12.04
N ASN A 72 -8.79 -3.59 -12.02
CA ASN A 72 -9.18 -4.92 -12.45
C ASN A 72 -10.18 -4.79 -13.61
N ASN A 73 -9.88 -5.39 -14.77
CA ASN A 73 -10.73 -5.32 -15.98
C ASN A 73 -11.16 -3.89 -16.37
N GLY A 74 -10.27 -2.90 -16.20
CA GLY A 74 -10.54 -1.50 -16.51
C GLY A 74 -11.29 -0.72 -15.41
N MET A 75 -11.78 -1.40 -14.37
CA MET A 75 -12.44 -0.78 -13.23
C MET A 75 -11.43 -0.48 -12.12
N GLY A 76 -11.45 0.75 -11.60
CA GLY A 76 -10.64 1.16 -10.45
C GLY A 76 -11.31 0.78 -9.14
N ILE A 77 -10.62 -0.01 -8.31
CA ILE A 77 -11.04 -0.38 -6.96
C ILE A 77 -10.12 0.36 -5.98
N THR A 78 -10.71 1.14 -5.07
CA THR A 78 -9.96 1.89 -4.06
C THR A 78 -9.97 1.15 -2.74
N GLY A 79 -8.79 0.86 -2.19
CA GLY A 79 -8.60 0.24 -0.89
C GLY A 79 -7.85 1.17 0.07
N THR A 80 -7.88 0.82 1.36
CA THR A 80 -7.15 1.52 2.43
C THR A 80 -5.98 0.67 2.91
N VAL A 81 -4.80 1.28 3.06
CA VAL A 81 -3.63 0.67 3.69
C VAL A 81 -3.83 0.70 5.20
N THR A 82 -4.04 -0.46 5.81
CA THR A 82 -4.17 -0.63 7.27
C THR A 82 -3.05 -1.49 7.85
N CYS A 83 -2.30 -2.21 6.99
CA CYS A 83 -1.20 -3.09 7.38
C CYS A 83 -0.19 -3.26 6.23
N GLU A 84 0.94 -3.89 6.54
CA GLU A 84 2.01 -4.20 5.58
C GLU A 84 1.51 -5.02 4.38
N ALA A 85 0.60 -5.97 4.59
CA ALA A 85 0.05 -6.79 3.51
C ALA A 85 -0.74 -5.96 2.48
N HIS A 86 -1.55 -4.98 2.92
CA HIS A 86 -2.26 -4.08 2.01
C HIS A 86 -1.29 -3.20 1.22
N TRP A 87 -0.22 -2.75 1.86
CA TRP A 87 0.82 -1.96 1.20
C TRP A 87 1.57 -2.77 0.13
N HIS A 88 2.02 -3.98 0.46
CA HIS A 88 2.64 -4.89 -0.52
C HIS A 88 1.68 -5.22 -1.68
N TYR A 89 0.41 -5.45 -1.38
CA TYR A 89 -0.62 -5.70 -2.38
C TYR A 89 -0.79 -4.51 -3.34
N ALA A 90 -0.91 -3.30 -2.80
CA ALA A 90 -1.05 -2.07 -3.57
C ALA A 90 0.13 -1.84 -4.54
N ILE A 91 1.37 -2.10 -4.07
CA ILE A 91 2.58 -2.02 -4.88
C ILE A 91 2.53 -3.06 -6.01
N ARG A 92 2.29 -4.33 -5.65
CA ARG A 92 2.24 -5.45 -6.59
C ARG A 92 1.25 -5.22 -7.72
N MET A 93 0.06 -4.74 -7.40
CA MET A 93 -1.01 -4.54 -8.38
C MET A 93 -0.75 -3.37 -9.34
N ASN A 94 0.19 -2.48 -9.00
CA ASN A 94 0.47 -1.27 -9.75
C ASN A 94 1.87 -1.21 -10.40
N LEU A 95 2.65 -2.30 -10.36
CA LEU A 95 4.02 -2.36 -10.90
C LEU A 95 4.16 -1.81 -12.34
N GLY A 96 3.19 -2.08 -13.22
CA GLY A 96 3.22 -1.61 -14.62
C GLY A 96 2.57 -0.25 -14.88
N ARG A 97 1.96 0.37 -13.87
CA ARG A 97 1.18 1.62 -14.00
C ARG A 97 1.75 2.79 -13.20
N GLY A 98 2.71 2.50 -12.31
CA GLY A 98 3.21 3.43 -11.31
C GLY A 98 2.48 3.22 -9.99
N VAL A 99 3.24 3.22 -8.90
CA VAL A 99 2.71 3.00 -7.55
C VAL A 99 2.32 4.34 -6.96
N GLU A 100 1.04 4.51 -6.64
CA GLU A 100 0.52 5.75 -6.09
C GLU A 100 -0.36 5.51 -4.86
N PHE A 101 -0.14 6.33 -3.83
CA PHE A 101 -0.92 6.37 -2.61
C PHE A 101 -1.48 7.76 -2.39
N LYS A 102 -2.64 7.85 -1.74
CA LYS A 102 -3.30 9.11 -1.40
C LYS A 102 -3.55 9.21 0.10
N ILE A 103 -3.05 10.26 0.75
CA ILE A 103 -3.44 10.60 2.12
C ILE A 103 -4.76 11.38 2.04
N VAL A 104 -5.77 10.91 2.76
CA VAL A 104 -7.11 11.50 2.83
C VAL A 104 -7.54 11.68 4.30
N PRO A 105 -8.52 12.56 4.61
CA PRO A 105 -9.12 12.61 5.93
C PRO A 105 -9.65 11.24 6.36
N LEU A 106 -9.53 10.95 7.64
CA LEU A 106 -10.17 9.78 8.23
C LEU A 106 -11.70 9.99 8.21
N GLY A 107 -12.35 9.48 7.17
CA GLY A 107 -13.82 9.34 7.06
C GLY A 107 -14.29 7.97 7.59
N ARG A 108 -15.57 7.85 7.96
CA ARG A 108 -16.22 6.66 8.56
C ARG A 108 -16.21 5.36 7.74
N ASN A 109 -15.36 5.18 6.73
CA ASN A 109 -15.46 4.02 5.85
C ASN A 109 -14.22 3.11 5.91
N LEU A 110 -14.55 1.83 6.16
CA LEU A 110 -13.76 0.60 6.18
C LEU A 110 -13.04 0.26 7.49
N THR A 111 -13.80 -0.25 8.46
CA THR A 111 -13.28 -1.12 9.53
C THR A 111 -12.90 -2.48 8.95
N THR A 112 -11.66 -2.92 9.17
CA THR A 112 -11.22 -4.27 8.79
C THR A 112 -11.51 -5.28 9.90
N LYS A 113 -11.85 -6.52 9.55
CA LYS A 113 -12.19 -7.56 10.54
C LYS A 113 -10.98 -8.22 11.22
N ASN A 114 -9.77 -8.11 10.66
CA ASN A 114 -8.56 -8.73 11.24
C ASN A 114 -7.38 -7.78 11.39
N ASP A 115 -6.44 -8.16 12.25
CA ASP A 115 -5.19 -7.47 12.61
C ASP A 115 -4.09 -7.54 11.53
N GLY A 116 -4.44 -7.91 10.29
CA GLY A 116 -3.53 -7.92 9.15
C GLY A 116 -2.50 -9.06 9.16
N ARG A 117 -2.58 -10.04 10.06
CA ARG A 117 -1.70 -11.22 10.02
C ARG A 117 -2.20 -12.24 9.00
N SER A 118 -1.48 -12.41 7.91
CA SER A 118 -1.73 -13.52 6.97
C SER A 118 -1.26 -14.84 7.61
N ASN A 119 -2.18 -15.65 8.13
CA ASN A 119 -1.89 -16.96 8.74
C ASN A 119 -1.53 -18.04 7.70
N GLY A 120 -0.75 -17.70 6.67
CA GLY A 120 -0.33 -18.66 5.64
C GLY A 120 -1.43 -19.10 4.65
N ARG A 121 -2.58 -18.43 4.62
CA ARG A 121 -3.60 -18.62 3.57
C ARG A 121 -3.27 -17.71 2.38
N GLY A 122 -2.96 -18.33 1.23
CA GLY A 122 -2.86 -17.63 -0.07
C GLY A 122 -1.49 -17.77 -0.74
N THR A 123 -1.15 -18.96 -1.24
CA THR A 123 0.05 -19.17 -2.06
C THR A 123 -0.13 -18.73 -3.53
N ASN A 124 -1.33 -18.31 -3.93
CA ASN A 124 -1.68 -17.86 -5.28
C ASN A 124 -2.44 -16.50 -5.30
N ARG A 125 -2.57 -15.89 -6.49
CA ARG A 125 -3.18 -14.57 -6.72
C ARG A 125 -4.60 -14.48 -6.17
N GLU A 126 -5.44 -15.47 -6.48
CA GLU A 126 -6.85 -15.50 -6.09
C GLU A 126 -6.99 -15.62 -4.57
N GLY A 127 -6.20 -16.49 -3.92
CA GLY A 127 -6.25 -16.61 -2.46
C GLY A 127 -5.78 -15.38 -1.69
N LEU A 128 -4.89 -14.57 -2.26
CA LEU A 128 -4.52 -13.28 -1.68
C LEU A 128 -5.61 -12.22 -1.92
N LEU A 129 -6.19 -12.19 -3.12
CA LEU A 129 -7.28 -11.28 -3.47
C LEU A 129 -8.50 -11.55 -2.59
N ASP A 130 -8.91 -12.81 -2.48
CA ASP A 130 -10.01 -13.23 -1.62
C ASP A 130 -9.73 -12.89 -0.15
N TRP A 131 -8.48 -13.06 0.32
CA TRP A 131 -8.12 -12.69 1.69
C TRP A 131 -8.19 -11.19 1.93
N VAL A 132 -7.69 -10.36 0.98
CA VAL A 132 -7.76 -8.89 1.05
C VAL A 132 -9.21 -8.41 0.95
N ASP A 133 -10.00 -8.96 0.03
CA ASP A 133 -11.41 -8.62 -0.15
C ASP A 133 -12.25 -8.99 1.09
N ASP A 134 -11.96 -10.13 1.74
CA ASP A 134 -12.58 -10.54 3.00
C ASP A 134 -12.19 -9.64 4.20
N GLN A 135 -11.14 -8.81 4.07
CA GLN A 135 -10.77 -7.85 5.12
C GLN A 135 -11.70 -6.63 5.17
N TYR A 136 -12.48 -6.33 4.14
CA TYR A 136 -13.24 -5.07 4.05
C TYR A 136 -14.73 -5.28 4.33
N VAL A 137 -15.29 -4.53 5.29
CA VAL A 137 -16.74 -4.41 5.45
C VAL A 137 -17.22 -3.26 4.58
N TYR A 138 -17.89 -3.56 3.47
CA TYR A 138 -18.61 -2.55 2.69
C TYR A 138 -19.73 -1.97 3.57
N PHE A 139 -19.61 -0.71 3.98
CA PHE A 139 -20.77 0.05 4.42
C PHE A 139 -21.48 0.51 3.15
N SER A 140 -22.60 -0.13 2.82
CA SER A 140 -23.59 0.46 1.92
C SER A 140 -24.14 1.71 2.59
N GLU A 141 -24.20 2.81 1.86
CA GLU A 141 -24.92 4.03 2.27
C GLU A 141 -26.39 3.73 2.64
#